data_AF-A0A173Z8Z5-F1
#
_entry.id   AF-A0A173Z8Z5-F1
#
_cell.length_a   1.000
_cell.length_b   1.000
_cell.length_c   1.000
_cell.angle_alpha   90.00
_cell.angle_beta   90.00
_cell.angle_gamma   90.00
#
_symmetry.space_group_name_H-M   'P 1'
#
loop_
_entity.id
_entity.type
_entity.pdbx_description
1 polymer ?
#
loop_
_entity_poly.entity_id
_entity_poly.type
_entity_poly.pdbx_seq_one_letter_code
_entity_poly.pdbx_strand_id
1 'polypeptide(L)'
;MLDFERLPFALRKQNITLADFIEWASNRTLSIGRSYAKEILNSLRLSQTNRYAVCKACRGLSLEDSYWSRQDGDGKTWEEVNLFHNPLTLFITEISLSGRNVRHPANISSKSQIHTPELTTLGASAKAWIRRENALYLHKVGKYEIPAHDHAFSSNPHVMSQTTADEKTLYEAASEAQAELKIDMSKLKAMRRPGFLTAEQWRQVQKRADMIS
;
A
#
# COMPACT_ATOMS: atom_id res chain seq x y z
N MET A 1 27.32 -6.58 18.01
CA MET A 1 27.42 -5.11 17.87
C MET A 1 26.54 -4.70 16.70
N LEU A 2 25.69 -3.68 16.85
CA LEU A 2 24.84 -3.18 15.75
C LEU A 2 25.69 -2.29 14.82
N ASP A 3 25.50 -2.43 13.51
CA ASP A 3 26.11 -1.55 12.52
C ASP A 3 25.17 -0.35 12.28
N PHE A 4 25.51 0.79 12.88
CA PHE A 4 24.66 1.98 12.90
C PHE A 4 24.30 2.50 11.51
N GLU A 5 25.25 2.49 10.58
CA GLU A 5 25.05 2.97 9.21
C GLU A 5 24.11 2.08 8.40
N ARG A 6 24.01 0.80 8.77
CA ARG A 6 23.11 -0.18 8.15
C ARG A 6 21.79 -0.33 8.88
N LEU A 7 21.53 0.45 9.92
CA LEU A 7 20.22 0.42 10.56
C LEU A 7 19.17 1.12 9.70
N PRO A 8 17.92 0.62 9.71
CA PRO A 8 16.77 1.37 9.22
C PRO A 8 16.77 2.77 9.83
N PHE A 9 16.45 3.79 9.04
CA PHE A 9 16.51 5.18 9.49
C PHE A 9 15.75 5.42 10.82
N ALA A 10 14.56 4.85 10.96
CA ALA A 10 13.74 4.93 12.18
C ALA A 10 14.40 4.31 13.44
N LEU A 11 15.42 3.48 13.27
CA LEU A 11 16.19 2.85 14.35
C LEU A 11 17.56 3.50 14.56
N ARG A 12 17.96 4.52 13.80
CA ARG A 12 19.26 5.20 13.97
C ARG A 12 19.25 6.15 15.18
N LYS A 13 19.29 5.57 16.38
CA LYS A 13 19.31 6.27 17.68
C LYS A 13 20.45 5.73 18.55
N GLN A 14 20.96 6.56 19.48
CA GLN A 14 22.13 6.21 20.31
C GLN A 14 21.90 4.95 21.17
N ASN A 15 20.69 4.81 21.73
CA ASN A 15 20.33 3.71 22.63
C ASN A 15 19.08 2.97 22.12
N ILE A 16 19.27 2.05 21.18
CA ILE A 16 18.17 1.24 20.62
C ILE A 16 17.81 0.12 21.58
N THR A 17 16.54 0.01 21.89
CA THR A 17 15.98 -1.06 22.72
C THR A 17 15.29 -2.13 21.86
N LEU A 18 15.00 -3.28 22.46
CA LEU A 18 14.17 -4.30 21.84
C LEU A 18 12.75 -3.76 21.55
N ALA A 19 12.22 -2.88 22.39
CA ALA A 19 10.92 -2.27 22.19
C ALA A 19 10.88 -1.41 20.92
N ASP A 20 11.94 -0.62 20.68
CA ASP A 20 12.07 0.18 19.45
C ASP A 20 12.08 -0.71 18.20
N PHE A 21 12.81 -1.83 18.25
CA PHE A 21 12.83 -2.79 17.16
C PHE A 21 11.46 -3.42 16.92
N ILE A 22 10.77 -3.85 17.99
CA ILE A 22 9.44 -4.46 17.90
C ILE A 22 8.43 -3.46 17.31
N GLU A 23 8.49 -2.19 17.72
CA GLU A 23 7.64 -1.14 17.19
C GLU A 23 7.91 -0.90 15.70
N TRP A 24 9.18 -0.73 15.31
CA TRP A 24 9.57 -0.59 13.91
C TRP A 24 9.11 -1.78 13.07
N ALA A 25 9.37 -3.00 13.54
CA ALA A 25 8.96 -4.22 12.84
C ALA A 25 7.44 -4.33 12.72
N SER A 26 6.70 -3.95 13.77
CA SER A 26 5.23 -3.94 13.75
C SER A 26 4.67 -2.93 12.76
N ASN A 27 5.32 -1.78 12.60
CA ASN A 27 4.87 -0.74 11.68
C ASN A 27 5.08 -1.07 10.19
N ARG A 28 5.85 -2.11 9.87
CA ARG A 28 6.02 -2.63 8.51
C ARG A 28 4.86 -3.51 8.03
N THR A 29 3.97 -3.93 8.92
CA THR A 29 2.90 -4.88 8.55
C THR A 29 1.78 -4.20 7.80
N LEU A 30 1.04 -5.00 7.03
CA LEU A 30 -0.20 -4.61 6.38
C LEU A 30 -1.11 -3.78 7.30
N SER A 31 -1.78 -2.78 6.73
CA SER A 31 -2.73 -1.96 7.48
C SER A 31 -3.97 -2.79 7.83
N ILE A 32 -4.37 -2.80 9.11
CA ILE A 32 -5.59 -3.51 9.55
C ILE A 32 -6.85 -2.94 8.89
N GLY A 33 -6.84 -1.64 8.54
CA GLY A 33 -7.95 -0.99 7.84
C GLY A 33 -8.01 -1.28 6.34
N ARG A 34 -7.12 -2.10 5.79
CA ARG A 34 -7.16 -2.44 4.35
C ARG A 34 -8.27 -3.45 4.04
N SER A 35 -8.75 -3.43 2.80
CA SER A 35 -9.61 -4.48 2.28
C SER A 35 -8.97 -5.86 2.45
N TYR A 36 -9.75 -6.78 3.00
CA TYR A 36 -9.39 -8.20 3.20
C TYR A 36 -8.27 -8.48 4.20
N ALA A 37 -7.86 -7.51 5.05
CA ALA A 37 -6.85 -7.73 6.09
C ALA A 37 -7.16 -8.95 6.98
N LYS A 38 -8.42 -9.08 7.42
CA LYS A 38 -8.87 -10.14 8.31
C LYS A 38 -8.78 -11.51 7.63
N GLU A 39 -9.21 -11.60 6.38
CA GLU A 39 -9.21 -12.81 5.56
C GLU A 39 -7.79 -13.31 5.33
N ILE A 40 -6.86 -12.40 5.01
CA ILE A 40 -5.44 -12.72 4.82
C ILE A 40 -4.84 -13.28 6.10
N LEU A 41 -5.00 -12.56 7.22
CA LEU A 41 -4.41 -12.97 8.50
C LEU A 41 -5.01 -14.29 9.00
N ASN A 42 -6.32 -14.48 8.85
CA ASN A 42 -6.97 -15.74 9.21
C ASN A 42 -6.49 -16.92 8.36
N SER A 43 -6.27 -16.71 7.05
CA SER A 43 -5.76 -17.76 6.16
C SER A 43 -4.36 -18.26 6.55
N LEU A 44 -3.56 -17.39 7.18
CA LEU A 44 -2.22 -17.69 7.68
C LEU A 44 -2.19 -18.05 9.17
N ARG A 45 -3.36 -18.09 9.83
CA ARG A 45 -3.49 -18.30 11.29
C ARG A 45 -2.65 -17.30 12.10
N LEU A 46 -2.63 -16.04 11.66
CA LEU A 46 -1.93 -14.94 12.30
C LEU A 46 -2.91 -14.06 13.08
N SER A 47 -2.46 -13.54 14.23
CA SER A 47 -3.26 -12.63 15.04
C SER A 47 -3.32 -11.24 14.42
N GLN A 48 -4.49 -10.62 14.46
CA GLN A 48 -4.70 -9.22 14.06
C GLN A 48 -4.09 -8.21 15.05
N THR A 49 -3.95 -8.59 16.32
CA THR A 49 -3.43 -7.70 17.37
C THR A 49 -1.91 -7.81 17.51
N ASN A 50 -1.33 -8.96 17.16
CA ASN A 50 0.11 -9.18 17.28
C ASN A 50 0.83 -8.88 15.94
N ARG A 51 0.97 -7.59 15.64
CA ARG A 51 1.64 -7.12 14.41
C ARG A 51 3.09 -7.60 14.33
N TYR A 52 3.81 -7.64 15.45
CA TYR A 52 5.17 -8.18 15.45
C TYR A 52 5.21 -9.66 15.00
N ALA A 53 4.27 -10.48 15.44
CA ALA A 53 4.18 -11.88 14.98
C ALA A 53 3.86 -11.98 13.48
N VAL A 54 3.06 -11.06 12.93
CA VAL A 54 2.81 -10.97 11.48
C VAL A 54 4.10 -10.66 10.73
N CYS A 55 4.84 -9.64 11.18
CA CYS A 55 6.14 -9.27 10.60
C CYS A 55 7.13 -10.45 10.69
N LYS A 56 7.24 -11.08 11.87
CA LYS A 56 8.10 -12.25 12.07
C LYS A 56 7.73 -13.43 11.15
N ALA A 57 6.44 -13.64 10.89
CA ALA A 57 5.96 -14.72 10.03
C ALA A 57 6.42 -14.59 8.57
N CYS A 58 6.55 -13.36 8.05
CA CYS A 58 7.14 -13.10 6.73
C CYS A 58 8.62 -12.72 6.77
N ARG A 59 9.34 -12.99 7.87
CA ARG A 59 10.75 -12.60 8.08
C ARG A 59 10.99 -11.09 7.99
N GLY A 60 9.95 -10.29 8.17
CA GLY A 60 9.97 -8.85 7.97
C GLY A 60 10.26 -8.42 6.53
N LEU A 61 10.25 -9.34 5.56
CA LEU A 61 10.52 -9.03 4.16
C LEU A 61 9.49 -8.05 3.61
N SER A 62 9.97 -7.06 2.86
CA SER A 62 9.15 -6.07 2.16
C SER A 62 9.70 -5.83 0.76
N LEU A 63 8.88 -5.32 -0.15
CA LEU A 63 9.33 -4.81 -1.45
C LEU A 63 9.77 -3.33 -1.38
N GLU A 64 9.53 -2.67 -0.25
CA GLU A 64 9.90 -1.26 -0.01
C GLU A 64 11.35 -1.08 0.47
N ASP A 65 12.01 -2.16 0.90
CA ASP A 65 13.39 -2.12 1.40
C ASP A 65 14.08 -3.49 1.32
N SER A 66 15.34 -3.56 1.75
CA SER A 66 16.17 -4.77 1.77
C SER A 66 16.44 -5.32 3.18
N TYR A 67 15.54 -5.06 4.13
CA TYR A 67 15.67 -5.58 5.50
C TYR A 67 14.90 -6.89 5.68
N TRP A 68 15.46 -7.77 6.51
CA TRP A 68 14.80 -8.99 6.94
C TRP A 68 15.32 -9.42 8.32
N SER A 69 14.56 -10.28 8.98
CA SER A 69 14.90 -10.88 10.27
C SER A 69 15.21 -12.35 10.07
N ARG A 70 16.47 -12.73 10.31
CA ARG A 70 16.90 -14.12 10.38
C ARG A 70 16.61 -14.66 11.79
N GLN A 71 15.97 -15.82 11.86
CA GLN A 71 15.66 -16.46 13.16
C GLN A 71 16.81 -17.35 13.64
N ASP A 72 16.86 -17.65 14.93
CA ASP A 72 17.87 -18.55 15.48
C ASP A 72 17.76 -19.94 14.84
N GLY A 73 18.90 -20.49 14.43
CA GLY A 73 18.96 -21.77 13.70
C GLY A 73 18.57 -21.68 12.22
N ASP A 74 18.24 -20.49 11.70
CA ASP A 74 17.89 -20.29 10.31
C ASP A 74 19.14 -19.99 9.46
N GLY A 75 19.57 -20.98 8.69
CA GLY A 75 20.76 -20.89 7.83
C GLY A 75 20.57 -20.10 6.53
N LYS A 76 19.37 -19.57 6.26
CA LYS A 76 19.10 -18.89 5.00
C LYS A 76 19.91 -17.61 4.83
N THR A 77 20.11 -17.24 3.58
CA THR A 77 20.76 -16.03 3.10
C THR A 77 19.72 -15.07 2.50
N TRP A 78 20.12 -13.81 2.31
CA TRP A 78 19.27 -12.82 1.62
C TRP A 78 18.89 -13.27 0.21
N GLU A 79 19.83 -13.87 -0.53
CA GLU A 79 19.61 -14.35 -1.90
C GLU A 79 18.47 -15.37 -1.97
N GLU A 80 18.38 -16.25 -0.97
CA GLU A 80 17.33 -17.28 -0.88
C GLU A 80 15.97 -16.75 -0.42
N VAL A 81 15.92 -15.62 0.30
CA VAL A 81 14.66 -15.16 0.93
C VAL A 81 14.06 -13.91 0.32
N ASN A 82 14.83 -13.08 -0.39
CA ASN A 82 14.36 -11.77 -0.84
C ASN A 82 13.13 -11.88 -1.76
N LEU A 83 12.22 -10.92 -1.67
CA LEU A 83 10.99 -10.88 -2.49
C LEU A 83 11.25 -10.35 -3.91
N PHE A 84 12.43 -9.78 -4.19
CA PHE A 84 12.74 -9.17 -5.47
C PHE A 84 12.93 -10.23 -6.57
N HIS A 85 13.62 -11.32 -6.26
CA HIS A 85 14.00 -12.34 -7.24
C HIS A 85 13.32 -13.70 -7.01
N ASN A 86 12.83 -13.99 -5.79
CA ASN A 86 12.29 -15.30 -5.47
C ASN A 86 10.78 -15.43 -5.78
N PRO A 87 10.27 -16.65 -6.04
CA PRO A 87 8.86 -16.91 -6.31
C PRO A 87 7.94 -16.56 -5.14
N LEU A 88 6.80 -15.92 -5.43
CA LEU A 88 5.82 -15.53 -4.42
C LEU A 88 4.75 -16.60 -4.18
N THR A 89 4.22 -16.62 -2.96
CA THR A 89 3.10 -17.47 -2.56
C THR A 89 1.78 -16.92 -3.12
N LEU A 90 1.28 -17.53 -4.20
CA LEU A 90 0.15 -17.00 -4.98
C LEU A 90 -1.23 -17.10 -4.31
N PHE A 91 -1.45 -18.02 -3.36
CA PHE A 91 -2.78 -18.17 -2.76
C PHE A 91 -3.19 -16.95 -1.92
N ILE A 92 -2.21 -16.25 -1.32
CA ILE A 92 -2.47 -15.00 -0.58
C ILE A 92 -2.79 -13.85 -1.53
N THR A 93 -2.26 -13.86 -2.75
CA THR A 93 -2.58 -12.86 -3.79
C THR A 93 -4.06 -12.87 -4.12
N GLU A 94 -4.69 -14.03 -4.29
CA GLU A 94 -6.14 -14.10 -4.60
C GLU A 94 -7.01 -13.59 -3.45
N ILE A 95 -6.68 -13.95 -2.21
CA ILE A 95 -7.37 -13.46 -1.01
C ILE A 95 -7.22 -11.93 -0.93
N SER A 96 -6.01 -11.42 -1.17
CA SER A 96 -5.70 -9.99 -1.11
C SER A 96 -6.42 -9.14 -2.16
N LEU A 97 -6.80 -9.74 -3.29
CA LEU A 97 -7.53 -9.05 -4.36
C LEU A 97 -9.06 -9.19 -4.25
N SER A 98 -9.55 -10.33 -3.75
CA SER A 98 -10.98 -10.68 -3.88
C SER A 98 -11.69 -10.98 -2.56
N GLY A 99 -10.95 -11.20 -1.47
CA GLY A 99 -11.48 -11.69 -0.20
C GLY A 99 -11.98 -13.12 -0.24
N ARG A 100 -11.92 -13.82 -1.38
CA ARG A 100 -12.37 -15.21 -1.48
C ARG A 100 -11.42 -16.09 -0.70
N ASN A 101 -11.99 -16.89 0.19
CA ASN A 101 -11.22 -17.87 0.94
C ASN A 101 -10.88 -19.04 0.01
N VAL A 102 -9.69 -19.00 -0.58
CA VAL A 102 -9.17 -20.10 -1.38
C VAL A 102 -8.71 -21.17 -0.40
N ARG A 103 -9.38 -22.32 -0.38
CA ARG A 103 -8.90 -23.49 0.37
C ARG A 103 -7.64 -24.00 -0.32
N HIS A 104 -6.47 -23.56 0.13
CA HIS A 104 -5.22 -24.16 -0.31
C HIS A 104 -5.06 -25.51 0.42
N PRO A 105 -4.96 -26.64 -0.29
CA PRO A 105 -4.84 -27.97 0.33
C PRO A 105 -3.46 -28.22 0.97
N ALA A 106 -2.54 -27.25 0.90
CA ALA A 106 -1.23 -27.42 1.50
C ALA A 106 -1.31 -27.34 3.03
N ASN A 107 -0.92 -28.43 3.67
CA ASN A 107 -0.46 -28.46 5.05
C ASN A 107 0.60 -27.36 5.23
N ILE A 108 0.21 -26.14 5.63
CA ILE A 108 1.10 -25.17 6.27
C ILE A 108 1.37 -25.72 7.68
N SER A 109 2.02 -26.88 7.74
CA SER A 109 2.51 -27.50 8.97
C SER A 109 3.76 -26.80 9.47
N SER A 110 4.37 -25.94 8.66
CA SER A 110 5.39 -25.00 9.12
C SER A 110 5.04 -23.58 8.70
N LYS A 111 5.00 -22.66 9.67
CA LYS A 111 5.01 -21.19 9.45
C LYS A 111 6.26 -20.72 8.67
N SER A 112 7.08 -21.63 8.14
CA SER A 112 8.44 -21.40 7.65
C SER A 112 8.53 -20.98 6.16
N GLN A 113 7.40 -20.98 5.44
CA GLN A 113 7.35 -20.73 3.99
C GLN A 113 6.41 -19.58 3.57
N ILE A 114 6.03 -18.68 4.49
CA ILE A 114 5.25 -17.48 4.10
C ILE A 114 6.18 -16.54 3.34
N HIS A 115 6.15 -16.65 2.01
CA HIS A 115 6.93 -15.83 1.08
C HIS A 115 5.97 -14.99 0.24
N THR A 116 5.54 -13.87 0.81
CA THR A 116 4.56 -12.98 0.18
C THR A 116 4.75 -11.54 0.67
N PRO A 117 4.68 -10.54 -0.23
CA PRO A 117 4.71 -9.12 0.14
C PRO A 117 3.39 -8.63 0.75
N GLU A 118 2.32 -9.43 0.69
CA GLU A 118 0.99 -8.98 1.12
C GLU A 118 0.88 -8.74 2.63
N LEU A 119 1.82 -9.27 3.42
CA LEU A 119 1.89 -9.03 4.85
C LEU A 119 2.57 -7.73 5.24
N THR A 120 3.23 -7.06 4.29
CA THR A 120 3.89 -5.76 4.49
C THR A 120 3.41 -4.69 3.51
N THR A 121 2.37 -4.98 2.74
CA THR A 121 1.78 -4.02 1.80
C THR A 121 0.86 -3.05 2.54
N LEU A 122 1.20 -1.76 2.50
CA LEU A 122 0.48 -0.68 3.19
C LEU A 122 -0.66 -0.07 2.35
N GLY A 123 -1.50 0.74 2.99
CA GLY A 123 -2.66 1.44 2.42
C GLY A 123 -3.97 0.65 2.46
N ALA A 124 -5.08 1.28 2.09
CA ALA A 124 -6.43 0.76 2.37
C ALA A 124 -7.03 -0.16 1.28
N SER A 125 -6.62 -0.01 0.01
CA SER A 125 -7.20 -0.73 -1.12
C SER A 125 -7.01 -2.26 -1.06
N ALA A 126 -7.94 -3.00 -1.66
CA ALA A 126 -7.67 -4.37 -2.10
C ALA A 126 -6.55 -4.33 -3.15
N LYS A 127 -5.43 -4.99 -2.85
CA LYS A 127 -4.25 -4.97 -3.72
C LYS A 127 -3.39 -6.19 -3.48
N ALA A 128 -2.66 -6.59 -4.51
CA ALA A 128 -1.64 -7.62 -4.42
C ALA A 128 -0.55 -7.45 -5.48
N TRP A 129 0.65 -7.90 -5.13
CA TRP A 129 1.78 -8.00 -6.03
C TRP A 129 1.69 -9.30 -6.83
N ILE A 130 1.87 -9.16 -8.14
CA ILE A 130 1.91 -10.27 -9.08
C ILE A 130 3.24 -10.19 -9.82
N ARG A 131 4.01 -11.28 -9.76
CA ARG A 131 5.18 -11.44 -10.61
C ARG A 131 4.73 -11.93 -11.99
N ARG A 132 5.12 -11.22 -13.04
CA ARG A 132 4.97 -11.65 -14.43
C ARG A 132 6.31 -11.51 -15.11
N GLU A 133 6.76 -12.59 -15.72
CA GLU A 133 8.12 -12.68 -16.28
C GLU A 133 9.15 -12.28 -15.21
N ASN A 134 9.89 -11.18 -15.42
CA ASN A 134 10.91 -10.68 -14.51
C ASN A 134 10.53 -9.35 -13.82
N ALA A 135 9.25 -8.97 -13.82
CA ALA A 135 8.77 -7.74 -13.20
C ALA A 135 7.67 -8.00 -12.15
N LEU A 136 7.60 -7.11 -11.16
CA LEU A 136 6.58 -7.10 -10.12
C LEU A 136 5.57 -5.99 -10.41
N TYR A 137 4.29 -6.35 -10.39
CA TYR A 137 3.18 -5.44 -10.65
C TYR A 137 2.26 -5.39 -9.44
N LEU A 138 1.95 -4.19 -8.97
CA LEU A 138 0.93 -3.99 -7.94
C LEU A 138 -0.45 -3.88 -8.59
N HIS A 139 -1.25 -4.92 -8.48
CA HIS A 139 -2.64 -4.92 -8.92
C HIS A 139 -3.50 -4.33 -7.80
N LYS A 140 -4.30 -3.31 -8.11
CA LYS A 140 -5.29 -2.72 -7.20
C LYS A 140 -6.70 -3.00 -7.73
N VAL A 141 -7.59 -3.46 -6.86
CA VAL A 141 -9.01 -3.63 -7.19
C VAL A 141 -9.76 -2.42 -6.69
N GLY A 142 -10.25 -1.62 -7.62
CA GLY A 142 -11.12 -0.49 -7.32
C GLY A 142 -12.49 -0.98 -6.91
N LYS A 143 -12.73 -1.11 -5.60
CA LYS A 143 -14.08 -1.19 -5.05
C LYS A 143 -14.21 -0.06 -4.04
N TYR A 144 -14.85 1.03 -4.46
CA TYR A 144 -15.22 2.17 -3.61
C TYR A 144 -14.10 2.65 -2.67
N GLU A 145 -13.02 3.17 -3.23
CA GLU A 145 -12.11 4.03 -2.45
C GLU A 145 -12.78 5.41 -2.26
N ILE A 146 -13.81 5.45 -1.41
CA ILE A 146 -14.42 6.69 -0.93
C ILE A 146 -13.76 7.00 0.41
N PRO A 147 -12.70 7.82 0.39
CA PRO A 147 -12.72 8.97 1.29
C PRO A 147 -12.66 10.31 0.55
N ALA A 148 -12.24 10.32 -0.73
CA ALA A 148 -12.18 11.53 -1.55
C ALA A 148 -13.34 11.64 -2.55
N HIS A 149 -14.06 10.54 -2.84
CA HIS A 149 -15.05 10.52 -3.92
C HIS A 149 -16.31 11.35 -3.60
N ASP A 150 -16.72 11.42 -2.32
CA ASP A 150 -17.89 12.22 -1.93
C ASP A 150 -17.65 13.73 -2.14
N HIS A 151 -16.39 14.16 -2.12
CA HIS A 151 -16.02 15.55 -2.38
C HIS A 151 -15.52 15.83 -3.80
N ALA A 152 -15.01 14.82 -4.51
CA ALA A 152 -14.47 14.98 -5.86
C ALA A 152 -15.47 15.65 -6.83
N PHE A 153 -16.78 15.41 -6.64
CA PHE A 153 -17.87 16.07 -7.37
C PHE A 153 -18.85 16.79 -6.45
N SER A 154 -18.43 17.16 -5.24
CA SER A 154 -19.25 18.02 -4.39
C SER A 154 -19.46 19.35 -5.07
N SER A 155 -20.69 19.86 -4.97
CA SER A 155 -21.05 21.21 -5.38
C SER A 155 -20.54 22.27 -4.39
N ASN A 156 -19.99 21.88 -3.24
CA ASN A 156 -19.43 22.80 -2.26
C ASN A 156 -18.12 23.42 -2.78
N PRO A 157 -18.05 24.74 -3.02
CA PRO A 157 -16.83 25.39 -3.48
C PRO A 157 -15.75 25.54 -2.38
N HIS A 158 -16.11 25.33 -1.11
CA HIS A 158 -15.24 25.56 0.05
C HIS A 158 -14.70 24.26 0.66
N VAL A 159 -14.46 23.23 -0.15
CA VAL A 159 -13.80 22.02 0.35
C VAL A 159 -12.34 22.35 0.65
N MET A 160 -11.93 22.18 1.91
CA MET A 160 -10.56 22.44 2.35
C MET A 160 -9.60 21.37 1.82
N SER A 161 -8.41 21.81 1.41
CA SER A 161 -7.29 20.96 1.03
C SER A 161 -6.72 20.28 2.27
N GLN A 162 -6.55 18.96 2.21
CA GLN A 162 -5.89 18.17 3.26
C GLN A 162 -4.38 18.01 3.01
N THR A 163 -3.87 18.58 1.92
CA THR A 163 -2.50 18.33 1.42
C THR A 163 -1.64 19.57 1.39
N THR A 164 -2.12 20.70 1.92
CA THR A 164 -1.37 21.97 2.00
C THR A 164 -1.00 22.27 3.45
N ALA A 165 0.16 22.93 3.65
CA ALA A 165 0.60 23.35 4.98
C ALA A 165 -0.27 24.49 5.54
N ASP A 166 -0.73 25.39 4.66
CA ASP A 166 -1.63 26.48 5.00
C ASP A 166 -3.10 26.09 4.73
N GLU A 167 -4.02 26.76 5.43
CA GLU A 167 -5.46 26.67 5.18
C GLU A 167 -5.78 27.19 3.78
N LYS A 168 -6.05 26.26 2.86
CA LYS A 168 -6.45 26.55 1.49
C LYS A 168 -7.62 25.66 1.10
N THR A 169 -8.48 26.16 0.23
CA THR A 169 -9.46 25.32 -0.46
C THR A 169 -8.76 24.41 -1.47
N LEU A 170 -9.41 23.31 -1.85
CA LEU A 170 -8.95 22.45 -2.94
C LEU A 170 -8.79 23.21 -4.27
N TYR A 171 -9.61 24.25 -4.49
CA TYR A 171 -9.52 25.09 -5.68
C TYR A 171 -8.24 25.93 -5.70
N GLU A 172 -7.94 26.62 -4.59
CA GLU A 172 -6.72 27.43 -4.47
C GLU A 172 -5.47 26.57 -4.62
N ALA A 173 -5.43 25.42 -3.94
CA ALA A 173 -4.34 24.45 -4.06
C ALA A 173 -4.16 23.94 -5.50
N ALA A 174 -5.26 23.66 -6.21
CA ALA A 174 -5.21 23.21 -7.60
C ALA A 174 -4.77 24.32 -8.57
N SER A 175 -5.18 25.56 -8.34
CA SER A 175 -4.78 26.73 -9.13
C SER A 175 -3.28 27.03 -8.98
N GLU A 176 -2.76 26.98 -7.76
CA GLU A 176 -1.32 27.12 -7.49
C GLU A 176 -0.51 26.02 -8.17
N ALA A 177 -0.92 24.75 -8.02
CA ALA A 177 -0.26 23.62 -8.66
C ALA A 177 -0.28 23.75 -10.20
N GLN A 178 -1.37 24.25 -10.79
CA GLN A 178 -1.43 24.50 -12.23
C GLN A 178 -0.47 25.62 -12.66
N ALA A 179 -0.38 26.71 -11.90
CA ALA A 179 0.53 27.81 -12.20
C ALA A 179 2.00 27.35 -12.19
N GLU A 180 2.34 26.42 -11.30
CA GLU A 180 3.67 25.82 -11.19
C GLU A 180 3.94 24.80 -12.31
N LEU A 181 3.04 23.83 -12.48
CA LEU A 181 3.24 22.67 -13.35
C LEU A 181 2.93 22.95 -14.82
N LYS A 182 2.14 23.99 -15.12
CA LYS A 182 1.71 24.40 -16.47
C LYS A 182 1.16 23.22 -17.29
N ILE A 183 0.31 22.40 -16.65
CA ILE A 183 -0.22 21.18 -17.27
C ILE A 183 -1.08 21.56 -18.48
N ASP A 184 -0.83 20.92 -19.62
CA ASP A 184 -1.62 21.12 -20.83
C ASP A 184 -3.03 20.53 -20.69
N MET A 185 -4.02 21.40 -20.56
CA MET A 185 -5.43 21.04 -20.43
C MET A 185 -6.12 20.72 -21.77
N SER A 186 -5.45 20.91 -22.92
CA SER A 186 -6.04 20.65 -24.24
C SER A 186 -6.49 19.19 -24.40
N LYS A 187 -5.72 18.26 -23.83
CA LYS A 187 -6.04 16.82 -23.82
C LYS A 187 -7.32 16.52 -23.05
N LEU A 188 -7.54 17.20 -21.92
CA LEU A 188 -8.76 17.07 -21.13
C LEU A 188 -9.97 17.61 -21.91
N LYS A 189 -9.80 18.77 -22.58
CA LYS A 189 -10.85 19.39 -23.41
C LYS A 189 -11.25 18.53 -24.62
N ALA A 190 -10.28 17.81 -25.21
CA ALA A 190 -10.52 16.88 -26.31
C ALA A 190 -11.04 15.50 -25.88
N MET A 191 -11.06 15.20 -24.59
CA MET A 191 -11.41 13.88 -24.07
C MET A 191 -12.93 13.64 -24.18
N ARG A 192 -13.32 12.42 -24.59
CA ARG A 192 -14.73 11.97 -24.47
C ARG A 192 -15.03 11.66 -23.01
N ARG A 193 -16.26 11.95 -22.56
CA ARG A 193 -16.73 11.63 -21.19
C ARG A 193 -16.44 10.16 -20.86
N PRO A 194 -15.68 9.87 -19.79
CA PRO A 194 -15.48 8.50 -19.32
C PRO A 194 -16.79 7.84 -18.89
N GLY A 195 -16.96 6.55 -19.20
CA GLY A 195 -18.22 5.81 -18.94
C GLY A 195 -18.62 5.71 -17.46
N PHE A 196 -17.69 5.92 -16.54
CA PHE A 196 -17.91 5.87 -15.10
C PHE A 196 -18.33 7.22 -14.47
N LEU A 197 -18.34 8.33 -15.23
CA LEU A 197 -18.81 9.63 -14.76
C LEU A 197 -20.21 9.91 -15.26
N THR A 198 -21.09 10.51 -14.45
CA THR A 198 -22.37 11.03 -14.93
C THR A 198 -22.17 12.23 -15.85
N ALA A 199 -23.20 12.60 -16.62
CA ALA A 199 -23.15 13.81 -17.45
C ALA A 199 -22.93 15.08 -16.60
N GLU A 200 -23.50 15.12 -15.39
CA GLU A 200 -23.33 16.22 -14.45
C GLU A 200 -21.90 16.31 -13.93
N GLN A 201 -21.33 15.18 -13.48
CA GLN A 201 -19.95 15.11 -13.02
C GLN A 201 -18.96 15.53 -14.12
N TRP A 202 -19.20 15.11 -15.36
CA TRP A 202 -18.37 15.53 -16.49
C TRP A 202 -18.42 17.03 -16.76
N ARG A 203 -19.62 17.63 -16.69
CA ARG A 203 -19.77 19.09 -16.83
C ARG A 203 -19.00 19.85 -15.74
N GLN A 204 -18.98 19.34 -14.51
CA GLN A 204 -18.20 19.91 -13.42
C GLN A 204 -16.69 19.84 -13.69
N VAL A 205 -16.17 18.73 -14.24
CA VAL A 205 -14.76 18.61 -14.65
C VAL A 205 -14.42 19.67 -15.68
N GLN A 206 -15.22 19.80 -16.74
CA GLN A 206 -15.00 20.78 -17.80
C GLN A 206 -15.02 22.21 -17.26
N LYS A 207 -16.02 22.55 -16.43
CA LYS A 207 -16.12 23.87 -15.80
C LYS A 207 -14.89 24.21 -14.95
N ARG A 208 -14.39 23.27 -14.13
CA ARG A 208 -13.21 23.48 -13.30
C ARG A 208 -11.93 23.61 -14.12
N ALA A 209 -11.82 22.85 -15.22
CA ALA A 209 -10.69 22.96 -16.14
C ALA A 209 -10.62 24.34 -16.80
N ASP A 210 -11.76 24.97 -17.10
CA ASP A 210 -11.82 26.34 -17.62
C ASP A 210 -11.53 27.41 -16.55
N MET A 211 -11.73 27.11 -15.27
CA MET A 211 -11.43 28.03 -14.17
C MET A 211 -9.93 28.07 -13.82
N ILE A 212 -9.22 26.97 -14.06
CA ILE A 212 -7.81 26.79 -13.67
C ILE A 212 -6.86 27.04 -14.86
N SER A 213 -7.37 27.09 -16.09
CA SER A 213 -6.61 27.42 -17.32
C SER A 213 -6.36 28.90 -17.49
#